data_AF-A0A5Z7A9S4-F1
#
_entry.id   AF-A0A5Z7A9S4-F1
#
_cell.length_a   1.000
_cell.length_b   1.000
_cell.length_c   1.000
_cell.angle_alpha   90.00
_cell.angle_beta   90.00
_cell.angle_gamma   90.00
#
_symmetry.space_group_name_H-M   'P 1'
#
loop_
_entity.id
_entity.type
_entity.pdbx_description
1 polymer ?
#
loop_
_entity_poly.entity_id
_entity_poly.type
_entity_poly.pdbx_seq_one_letter_code
_entity_poly.pdbx_strand_id
1 'polypeptide(L)'
;LCPNMRLIYANEEDQLLFFSIEPEEDWRGTGRTYLKGLAVTDTPASIGTTRLRFSRQRKLSEQGYYRYVISRDGKIKQEGKMKNWQNLFGIKPKFEDETPPDNTAQGDDKLQALANAVNELEGRVAKIENQLNDVQGDVDTIAEVVDTEEFAAIRDNAKDIVKRFNDLGNKSVRTPGRKISEKAGKFNFL
;
A
#
# COMPACT_ATOMS: atom_id res chain seq x y z
N LEU A 1 0.69 -34.71 -15.75
CA LEU A 1 -0.59 -34.25 -16.31
C LEU A 1 -0.33 -33.08 -17.23
N CYS A 2 -0.85 -33.09 -18.45
CA CYS A 2 -0.93 -31.94 -19.34
C CYS A 2 -2.40 -31.49 -19.47
N PRO A 3 -2.68 -30.18 -19.53
CA PRO A 3 -4.05 -29.70 -19.73
C PRO A 3 -4.55 -30.05 -21.14
N ASN A 4 -5.87 -30.09 -21.30
CA ASN A 4 -6.51 -30.36 -22.60
C ASN A 4 -6.16 -29.24 -23.60
N MET A 5 -5.82 -29.61 -24.83
CA MET A 5 -5.51 -28.68 -25.92
C MET A 5 -6.60 -27.64 -26.15
N ARG A 6 -7.89 -28.00 -26.05
CA ARG A 6 -9.00 -27.03 -26.18
C ARG A 6 -8.93 -25.91 -25.14
N LEU A 7 -8.55 -26.25 -23.92
CA LEU A 7 -8.43 -25.27 -22.84
C LEU A 7 -7.19 -24.39 -23.01
N ILE A 8 -6.11 -24.95 -23.57
CA ILE A 8 -4.92 -24.17 -23.92
C ILE A 8 -5.28 -23.12 -24.99
N TYR A 9 -5.92 -23.55 -26.08
CA TYR A 9 -6.31 -22.63 -27.16
C TYR A 9 -7.31 -21.57 -26.71
N ALA A 10 -8.34 -21.95 -25.95
CA ALA A 10 -9.27 -20.98 -25.38
C ALA A 10 -8.54 -19.91 -24.54
N ASN A 11 -7.58 -20.32 -23.71
CA ASN A 11 -6.80 -19.39 -22.89
C ASN A 11 -5.89 -18.46 -23.70
N GLU A 12 -5.34 -18.96 -24.82
CA GLU A 12 -4.58 -18.17 -25.80
C GLU A 12 -5.49 -17.15 -26.53
N GLU A 13 -6.74 -17.52 -26.79
CA GLU A 13 -7.79 -16.68 -27.40
C GLU A 13 -8.51 -15.76 -26.40
N ASP A 14 -7.97 -15.59 -25.18
CA ASP A 14 -8.57 -14.78 -24.11
C ASP A 14 -9.98 -15.25 -23.66
N GLN A 15 -10.27 -16.54 -23.78
CA GLN A 15 -11.50 -17.20 -23.32
C GLN A 15 -11.24 -18.25 -22.23
N LEU A 16 -12.27 -18.55 -21.43
CA LEU A 16 -12.21 -19.46 -20.28
C LEU A 16 -11.01 -19.13 -19.38
N LEU A 17 -10.96 -17.89 -18.91
CA LEU A 17 -9.79 -17.33 -18.24
C LEU A 17 -9.72 -17.58 -16.73
N PHE A 18 -10.84 -17.84 -16.05
CA PHE A 18 -10.88 -17.90 -14.60
C PHE A 18 -11.52 -19.19 -14.10
N PHE A 19 -11.11 -19.64 -12.92
CA PHE A 19 -11.83 -20.71 -12.22
C PHE A 19 -13.03 -20.14 -11.48
N SER A 20 -14.14 -20.86 -11.49
CA SER A 20 -15.31 -20.59 -10.68
C SER A 20 -15.72 -21.85 -9.93
N ILE A 21 -16.00 -21.71 -8.65
CA ILE A 21 -16.47 -22.80 -7.79
C ILE A 21 -17.97 -22.70 -7.54
N GLU A 22 -18.59 -23.86 -7.35
CA GLU A 22 -19.96 -24.00 -6.88
C GLU A 22 -19.94 -24.72 -5.53
N PRO A 23 -20.02 -23.99 -4.42
CA PRO A 23 -20.15 -24.60 -3.10
C PRO A 23 -21.58 -25.12 -2.87
N GLU A 24 -21.69 -26.30 -2.27
CA GLU A 24 -22.93 -26.85 -1.73
C GLU A 24 -22.84 -26.83 -0.21
N GLU A 25 -23.70 -26.02 0.40
CA GLU A 25 -23.77 -25.86 1.85
C GLU A 25 -24.44 -27.06 2.51
N ASP A 26 -24.06 -27.33 3.76
CA ASP A 26 -24.59 -28.44 4.57
C ASP A 26 -24.66 -29.79 3.83
N TRP A 27 -23.56 -30.14 3.16
CA TRP A 27 -23.53 -31.35 2.35
C TRP A 27 -23.82 -32.57 3.23
N ARG A 28 -24.90 -33.28 2.89
CA ARG A 28 -25.39 -34.47 3.60
C ARG A 28 -25.70 -34.25 5.08
N GLY A 29 -26.05 -33.02 5.49
CA GLY A 29 -26.41 -32.72 6.88
C GLY A 29 -25.22 -32.75 7.85
N THR A 30 -24.00 -32.57 7.34
CA THR A 30 -22.77 -32.62 8.15
C THR A 30 -22.36 -31.26 8.71
N GLY A 31 -23.06 -30.18 8.35
CA GLY A 31 -22.68 -28.81 8.63
C GLY A 31 -21.43 -28.33 7.87
N ARG A 32 -20.91 -29.12 6.92
CA ARG A 32 -19.72 -28.78 6.12
C ARG A 32 -20.11 -28.42 4.69
N THR A 33 -19.46 -27.40 4.14
CA THR A 33 -19.60 -27.01 2.74
C THR A 33 -18.76 -27.92 1.85
N TYR A 34 -19.35 -28.41 0.76
CA TYR A 34 -18.71 -29.26 -0.22
C TYR A 34 -18.50 -28.52 -1.55
N LEU A 35 -17.41 -28.81 -2.27
CA LEU A 35 -17.19 -28.28 -3.61
C LEU A 35 -17.96 -29.14 -4.62
N LYS A 36 -19.17 -28.71 -4.99
CA LYS A 36 -20.04 -29.42 -5.93
C LYS A 36 -19.56 -29.33 -7.37
N GLY A 37 -19.12 -28.14 -7.77
CA GLY A 37 -18.71 -27.84 -9.13
C GLY A 37 -17.43 -27.03 -9.18
N LEU A 38 -16.59 -27.34 -10.17
CA LEU A 38 -15.44 -26.53 -10.55
C LEU A 38 -15.46 -26.35 -12.06
N ALA A 39 -15.57 -25.10 -12.51
CA ALA A 39 -15.61 -24.75 -13.91
C ALA A 39 -14.54 -23.73 -14.26
N VAL A 40 -14.26 -23.61 -15.56
CA VAL A 40 -13.49 -22.50 -16.12
C VAL A 40 -14.46 -21.61 -16.89
N THR A 41 -14.40 -20.30 -16.66
CA THR A 41 -15.34 -19.30 -17.20
C THR A 41 -14.64 -17.94 -17.34
N ASP A 42 -15.18 -17.06 -18.17
CA ASP A 42 -14.72 -15.68 -18.30
C ASP A 42 -15.29 -14.75 -17.22
N THR A 43 -16.44 -15.10 -16.67
CA THR A 43 -17.13 -14.36 -15.61
C THR A 43 -17.29 -15.26 -14.39
N PRO A 44 -16.27 -15.36 -13.52
CA PRO A 44 -16.34 -16.22 -12.34
C PRO A 44 -17.34 -15.68 -11.33
N ALA A 45 -18.10 -16.58 -10.69
CA ALA A 45 -18.94 -16.22 -9.54
C ALA A 45 -18.10 -16.03 -8.26
N SER A 46 -16.87 -16.55 -8.26
CA SER A 46 -15.94 -16.46 -7.14
C SER A 46 -15.11 -15.18 -7.19
N ILE A 47 -14.94 -14.53 -6.04
CA ILE A 47 -14.11 -13.33 -5.88
C ILE A 47 -12.62 -13.69 -5.74
N GLY A 48 -11.74 -12.75 -6.10
CA GLY A 48 -10.28 -12.89 -5.91
C GLY A 48 -9.63 -13.95 -6.81
N THR A 49 -10.30 -14.35 -7.89
CA THR A 49 -9.77 -15.32 -8.85
C THR A 49 -8.66 -14.71 -9.70
N THR A 50 -7.62 -15.50 -9.96
CA THR A 50 -6.50 -15.08 -10.82
C THR A 50 -6.66 -15.71 -12.20
N ARG A 51 -6.32 -14.95 -13.25
CA ARG A 51 -6.34 -15.46 -14.62
C ARG A 51 -5.45 -16.70 -14.75
N LEU A 52 -6.02 -17.76 -15.30
CA LEU A 52 -5.34 -19.00 -15.64
C LEU A 52 -4.29 -18.73 -16.71
N ARG A 53 -3.08 -19.26 -16.49
CA ARG A 53 -1.95 -19.19 -17.42
C ARG A 53 -1.27 -20.56 -17.47
N PHE A 54 -1.08 -21.09 -18.65
CA PHE A 54 -0.36 -22.35 -18.84
C PHE A 54 1.12 -22.08 -19.12
N SER A 55 2.00 -22.83 -18.45
CA SER A 55 3.44 -22.82 -18.72
C SER A 55 4.03 -24.19 -18.46
N ARG A 56 4.96 -24.62 -19.32
CA ARG A 56 5.72 -25.87 -19.13
C ARG A 56 6.73 -25.77 -17.98
N GLN A 57 7.17 -24.56 -17.66
CA GLN A 57 8.09 -24.28 -16.54
C GLN A 57 7.32 -23.57 -15.42
N ARG A 58 7.28 -24.14 -14.21
CA ARG A 58 6.73 -23.48 -13.01
C ARG A 58 7.64 -22.33 -12.60
N LYS A 59 7.51 -21.16 -13.25
CA LYS A 59 7.92 -19.88 -12.68
C LYS A 59 6.73 -19.34 -11.91
N LEU A 60 6.48 -19.89 -10.71
CA LEU A 60 5.54 -19.26 -9.78
C LEU A 60 6.06 -17.85 -9.51
N SER A 61 5.32 -16.84 -9.95
CA SER A 61 5.61 -15.47 -9.53
C SER A 61 5.63 -15.43 -8.00
N GLU A 62 6.64 -14.83 -7.40
CA GLU A 62 6.68 -14.56 -5.96
C GLU A 62 5.61 -13.54 -5.52
N GLN A 63 4.90 -12.98 -6.48
CA GLN A 63 3.83 -12.01 -6.28
C GLN A 63 2.50 -12.74 -6.04
N GLY A 64 2.18 -12.95 -4.76
CA GLY A 64 0.91 -13.46 -4.27
C GLY A 64 0.92 -13.57 -2.76
N TYR A 65 -0.17 -13.19 -2.09
CA TYR A 65 -0.23 -13.05 -0.63
C TYR A 65 -0.30 -14.38 0.14
N TYR A 66 -0.68 -15.48 -0.54
CA TYR A 66 -0.69 -16.80 0.06
C TYR A 66 -0.38 -17.85 -1.01
N ARG A 67 0.77 -18.52 -0.87
CA ARG A 67 1.14 -19.63 -1.75
C ARG A 67 0.64 -20.93 -1.11
N TYR A 68 -0.53 -21.39 -1.53
CA TYR A 68 -1.05 -22.69 -1.11
C TYR A 68 -0.83 -23.72 -2.22
N VAL A 69 -0.32 -24.88 -1.86
CA VAL A 69 -0.14 -26.01 -2.76
C VAL A 69 -0.89 -27.20 -2.19
N ILE A 70 -1.79 -27.76 -2.98
CA ILE A 70 -2.36 -29.08 -2.71
C ILE A 70 -1.26 -30.09 -3.02
N SER A 71 -0.71 -30.68 -1.96
CA SER A 71 0.31 -31.71 -2.07
C SER A 71 -0.32 -33.05 -2.45
N ARG A 72 0.48 -34.01 -2.94
CA ARG A 72 -0.01 -35.33 -3.41
C ARG A 72 -0.71 -36.15 -2.31
N ASP A 73 -0.47 -35.81 -1.06
CA ASP A 73 -1.14 -36.33 0.14
C ASP A 73 -2.54 -35.71 0.38
N GLY A 74 -3.04 -34.87 -0.54
CA GLY A 74 -4.35 -34.24 -0.45
C GLY A 74 -4.43 -33.10 0.57
N LYS A 75 -3.31 -32.77 1.22
CA LYS A 75 -3.23 -31.70 2.22
C LYS A 75 -2.86 -30.38 1.54
N ILE A 76 -3.58 -29.32 1.93
CA ILE A 76 -3.24 -27.94 1.54
C ILE A 76 -2.08 -27.50 2.42
N LYS A 77 -0.90 -27.28 1.82
CA LYS A 77 0.28 -26.79 2.54
C LYS A 77 0.61 -25.39 2.06
N GLN A 78 0.98 -24.51 2.99
CA GLN A 78 1.46 -23.18 2.67
C GLN A 78 2.95 -23.27 2.29
N GLU A 79 3.29 -22.94 1.04
CA GLU A 79 4.64 -23.07 0.48
C GLU A 79 5.47 -21.78 0.66
N GLY A 80 4.92 -20.73 1.26
CA GLY A 80 5.60 -19.44 1.46
C GLY A 80 5.54 -18.94 2.89
N LYS A 81 6.71 -18.60 3.47
CA LYS A 81 6.79 -17.84 4.73
C LYS A 81 6.14 -16.47 4.53
N MET A 82 5.39 -16.03 5.53
CA MET A 82 4.68 -14.74 5.56
C MET A 82 5.65 -13.57 5.31
N LYS A 83 5.16 -12.50 4.68
CA LYS A 83 5.94 -11.25 4.57
C LYS A 83 6.10 -10.65 5.97
N ASN A 84 7.27 -10.09 6.28
CA ASN A 84 7.63 -9.60 7.62
C ASN A 84 6.59 -8.65 8.28
N TRP A 85 5.84 -7.87 7.51
CA TRP A 85 4.82 -6.98 8.05
C TRP A 85 3.57 -7.73 8.58
N GLN A 86 3.25 -8.92 8.08
CA GLN A 86 2.11 -9.72 8.57
C GLN A 86 2.33 -10.20 10.01
N ASN A 87 3.59 -10.50 10.35
CA ASN A 87 4.00 -10.80 11.72
C ASN A 87 3.86 -9.57 12.63
N LEU A 88 4.06 -8.36 12.09
CA LEU A 88 3.93 -7.09 12.82
C LEU A 88 2.47 -6.80 13.22
N PHE A 89 1.49 -7.36 12.51
CA PHE A 89 0.05 -7.21 12.80
C PHE A 89 -0.57 -8.47 13.46
N GLY A 90 0.25 -9.43 13.90
CA GLY A 90 -0.24 -10.64 14.55
C GLY A 90 -1.16 -11.50 13.66
N ILE A 91 -1.08 -11.34 12.34
CA ILE A 91 -1.89 -12.11 11.40
C ILE A 91 -1.34 -13.53 11.39
N LYS A 92 -2.11 -14.50 11.91
CA LYS A 92 -1.75 -15.92 11.88
C LYS A 92 -2.14 -16.56 10.54
N PRO A 93 -1.36 -17.52 10.02
CA PRO A 93 -1.76 -18.28 8.84
C PRO A 93 -3.00 -19.12 9.16
N LYS A 94 -3.94 -19.22 8.20
CA LYS A 94 -5.23 -19.89 8.39
C LYS A 94 -5.15 -21.43 8.52
N PHE A 95 -3.99 -22.03 8.30
CA PHE A 95 -3.77 -23.48 8.36
C PHE A 95 -2.41 -23.74 9.00
N GLU A 96 -2.38 -23.82 10.33
CA GLU A 96 -1.26 -24.41 11.06
C GLU A 96 -1.38 -25.94 10.97
N ASP A 97 -0.27 -26.65 10.77
CA ASP A 97 -0.24 -28.11 10.98
C ASP A 97 -0.58 -28.35 12.46
N GLU A 98 -1.77 -28.88 12.76
CA GLU A 98 -2.12 -29.29 14.11
C GLU A 98 -1.21 -30.47 14.52
N THR A 99 -0.08 -30.14 15.16
CA THR A 99 0.51 -31.07 16.13
C THR A 99 -0.41 -31.08 17.35
N PRO A 100 -0.88 -32.25 17.82
CA PRO A 100 -1.80 -32.32 18.94
C PRO A 100 -1.10 -31.70 20.18
N PRO A 101 -1.69 -30.69 20.84
CA PRO A 101 -1.13 -30.17 22.07
C PRO A 101 -1.41 -31.18 23.19
N ASP A 102 -0.36 -31.88 23.60
CA ASP A 102 -0.24 -32.28 25.00
C ASP A 102 0.04 -30.99 25.79
N ASN A 103 -0.90 -30.56 26.64
CA ASN A 103 -0.65 -29.57 27.70
C ASN A 103 -1.91 -29.39 28.58
N THR A 104 -2.01 -30.24 29.60
CA THR A 104 -2.58 -29.81 30.88
C THR A 104 -1.63 -28.79 31.52
N ALA A 105 -2.15 -27.62 31.92
CA ALA A 105 -1.48 -26.54 32.69
C ALA A 105 -0.76 -25.40 31.93
N GLN A 106 -1.38 -24.78 30.91
CA GLN A 106 -0.83 -23.60 30.21
C GLN A 106 -1.82 -22.41 30.06
N GLY A 107 -2.84 -22.33 30.91
CA GLY A 107 -3.81 -21.23 30.90
C GLY A 107 -3.27 -19.95 31.56
N ASP A 108 -2.59 -20.09 32.70
CA ASP A 108 -2.21 -18.96 33.55
C ASP A 108 -1.05 -18.14 32.98
N ASP A 109 -0.03 -18.80 32.39
CA ASP A 109 1.11 -18.11 31.77
C ASP A 109 0.69 -17.26 30.55
N LYS A 110 -0.30 -17.72 29.79
CA LYS A 110 -0.84 -16.97 28.63
C LYS A 110 -1.65 -15.76 29.07
N LEU A 111 -2.40 -15.87 30.16
CA LEU A 111 -3.15 -14.75 30.73
C LEU A 111 -2.22 -13.69 31.32
N GLN A 112 -1.14 -14.09 32.00
CA GLN A 112 -0.13 -13.15 32.48
C GLN A 112 0.61 -12.45 31.33
N ALA A 113 0.97 -13.19 30.27
CA ALA A 113 1.59 -12.59 29.09
C ALA A 113 0.66 -11.56 28.42
N LEU A 114 -0.65 -11.83 28.35
CA LEU A 114 -1.64 -10.88 27.84
C LEU A 114 -1.79 -9.66 28.74
N ALA A 115 -1.84 -9.84 30.06
CA ALA A 115 -1.92 -8.72 31.00
C ALA A 115 -0.70 -7.78 30.88
N ASN A 116 0.50 -8.34 30.74
CA ASN A 116 1.71 -7.54 30.53
C ASN A 116 1.68 -6.80 29.19
N ALA A 117 1.22 -7.45 28.12
CA ALA A 117 1.09 -6.82 26.80
C ALA A 117 0.06 -5.68 26.80
N VAL A 118 -1.05 -5.82 27.53
CA VAL A 118 -2.06 -4.77 27.69
C VAL A 118 -1.49 -3.58 28.47
N ASN A 119 -0.78 -3.82 29.57
CA ASN A 119 -0.13 -2.74 30.33
C ASN A 119 0.91 -1.99 29.49
N GLU A 120 1.67 -2.69 28.65
CA GLU A 120 2.64 -2.06 27.74
C GLU A 120 1.94 -1.22 26.66
N LEU A 121 0.82 -1.72 26.10
CA LEU A 121 0.02 -0.97 25.15
C LEU A 121 -0.58 0.30 25.77
N GLU A 122 -1.10 0.22 26.99
CA GLU A 122 -1.62 1.37 27.73
C GLU A 122 -0.54 2.45 27.89
N GLY A 123 0.67 2.06 28.28
CA GLY A 123 1.80 2.99 28.38
C GLY A 123 2.22 3.61 27.04
N ARG A 124 2.08 2.89 25.93
CA ARG A 124 2.35 3.43 24.58
C ARG A 124 1.25 4.37 24.11
N VAL A 125 -0.01 4.07 24.41
CA VAL A 125 -1.16 4.93 24.09
C VAL A 125 -1.05 6.25 24.84
N ALA A 126 -0.73 6.24 26.14
CA ALA A 126 -0.52 7.46 26.91
C ALA A 126 0.61 8.34 26.34
N LYS A 127 1.69 7.74 25.83
CA LYS A 127 2.76 8.49 25.15
C LYS A 127 2.29 9.13 23.84
N ILE A 128 1.50 8.40 23.05
CA ILE A 128 0.92 8.92 21.80
C ILE A 128 -0.04 10.07 22.09
N GLU A 129 -0.88 9.95 23.12
CA GLU A 129 -1.82 11.01 23.53
C GLU A 129 -1.07 12.29 23.92
N ASN A 130 0.00 12.19 24.69
CA ASN A 130 0.83 13.34 25.03
C ASN A 130 1.46 13.98 23.79
N GLN A 131 2.05 13.18 22.89
CA GLN A 131 2.63 13.68 21.65
C GLN A 131 1.58 14.32 20.74
N LEU A 132 0.35 13.80 20.71
CA LEU A 132 -0.74 14.36 19.92
C LEU A 132 -1.17 15.72 20.47
N ASN A 133 -1.25 15.87 21.79
CA ASN A 133 -1.56 17.14 22.42
C ASN A 133 -0.48 18.21 22.15
N ASP A 134 0.79 17.82 22.20
CA ASP A 134 1.91 18.72 21.86
C ASP A 134 1.82 19.18 20.39
N VAL A 135 1.61 18.24 19.46
CA VAL A 135 1.46 18.56 18.03
C VAL A 135 0.22 19.41 17.77
N GLN A 136 -0.89 19.19 18.48
CA GLN A 136 -2.07 20.04 18.35
C GLN A 136 -1.77 21.48 18.75
N GLY A 137 -1.02 21.70 19.83
CA GLY A 137 -0.57 23.04 20.23
C GLY A 137 0.32 23.70 19.17
N ASP A 138 1.26 22.95 18.59
CA ASP A 138 2.10 23.44 17.49
C ASP A 138 1.26 23.79 16.24
N VAL A 139 0.24 22.98 15.92
CA VAL A 139 -0.67 23.26 14.79
C VAL A 139 -1.51 24.50 15.05
N ASP A 140 -2.03 24.69 16.26
CA ASP A 140 -2.83 25.85 16.62
C ASP A 140 -1.99 27.15 16.54
N THR A 141 -0.74 27.12 17.04
CA THR A 141 0.18 28.27 16.91
C THR A 141 0.57 28.56 15.46
N ILE A 142 0.78 27.53 14.64
CA ILE A 142 1.05 27.70 13.20
C ILE A 142 -0.19 28.28 12.49
N ALA A 143 -1.39 27.80 12.82
CA ALA A 143 -2.63 28.30 12.23
C ALA A 143 -2.81 29.79 12.54
N GLU A 144 -2.57 30.23 13.78
CA GLU A 144 -2.62 31.65 14.14
C GLU A 144 -1.64 32.52 13.32
N VAL A 145 -0.42 32.04 13.07
CA VAL A 145 0.57 32.78 12.26
C VAL A 145 0.19 32.78 10.77
N VAL A 146 -0.33 31.67 10.26
CA VAL A 146 -0.69 31.49 8.84
C VAL A 146 -1.94 32.28 8.46
N ASP A 147 -2.87 32.48 9.39
CA ASP A 147 -4.11 33.25 9.16
C ASP A 147 -3.89 34.77 9.19
N THR A 148 -2.67 35.25 9.45
CA THR A 148 -2.36 36.69 9.38
C THR A 148 -2.41 37.22 7.93
N GLU A 149 -2.96 38.42 7.76
CA GLU A 149 -3.01 39.10 6.45
C GLU A 149 -1.61 39.30 5.86
N GLU A 150 -0.60 39.48 6.72
CA GLU A 150 0.82 39.60 6.32
C GLU A 150 1.34 38.31 5.68
N PHE A 151 1.04 37.14 6.25
CA PHE A 151 1.48 35.86 5.69
C PHE A 151 0.77 35.57 4.36
N ALA A 152 -0.52 35.86 4.25
CA ALA A 152 -1.28 35.73 2.99
C ALA A 152 -0.66 36.60 1.89
N ALA A 153 -0.32 37.86 2.20
CA ALA A 153 0.35 38.75 1.28
C ALA A 153 1.74 38.23 0.87
N ILE A 154 2.53 37.69 1.81
CA ILE A 154 3.85 37.10 1.51
C ILE A 154 3.71 35.88 0.61
N ARG A 155 2.78 34.96 0.92
CA ARG A 155 2.52 33.75 0.12
C ARG A 155 2.13 34.07 -1.31
N ASP A 156 1.21 35.02 -1.49
CA ASP A 156 0.68 35.38 -2.81
C ASP A 156 1.75 36.09 -3.66
N ASN A 157 2.60 36.91 -3.01
CA ASN A 157 3.71 37.60 -3.68
C ASN A 157 4.99 36.77 -3.81
N ALA A 158 5.10 35.61 -3.15
CA ALA A 158 6.32 34.80 -3.13
C ALA A 158 6.81 34.41 -4.52
N LYS A 159 5.88 34.03 -5.43
CA LYS A 159 6.23 33.67 -6.82
C LYS A 159 6.84 34.84 -7.57
N ASP A 160 6.34 36.05 -7.35
CA ASP A 160 6.84 37.25 -8.02
C ASP A 160 8.15 37.76 -7.41
N ILE A 161 8.34 37.61 -6.10
CA ILE A 161 9.62 37.87 -5.43
C ILE A 161 10.69 36.93 -5.98
N VAL A 162 10.41 35.63 -6.10
CA VAL A 162 11.35 34.64 -6.67
C VAL A 162 11.69 34.97 -8.13
N LYS A 163 10.70 35.34 -8.95
CA LYS A 163 10.94 35.79 -10.32
C LYS A 163 11.85 37.02 -10.36
N ARG A 164 11.55 38.06 -9.58
CA ARG A 164 12.35 39.28 -9.51
C ARG A 164 13.76 39.02 -9.00
N PHE A 165 13.92 38.11 -8.04
CA PHE A 165 15.22 37.72 -7.50
C PHE A 165 16.06 36.99 -8.56
N ASN A 166 15.45 36.04 -9.30
CA ASN A 166 16.11 35.38 -10.43
C ASN A 166 16.47 36.38 -11.54
N ASP A 167 15.59 37.32 -11.85
CA ASP A 167 15.84 38.38 -12.83
C ASP A 167 16.98 39.31 -12.38
N LEU A 168 17.09 39.61 -11.09
CA LEU A 168 18.20 40.40 -10.52
C LEU A 168 19.53 39.64 -10.54
N GLY A 169 19.50 38.35 -10.18
CA GLY A 169 20.66 37.47 -10.29
C GLY A 169 21.19 37.40 -11.72
N ASN A 170 20.26 37.32 -12.69
CA ASN A 170 20.58 37.31 -14.12
C ASN A 170 20.97 38.70 -14.67
N LYS A 171 20.48 39.80 -14.06
CA LYS A 171 20.81 41.19 -14.43
C LYS A 171 22.10 41.72 -13.79
N SER A 172 22.81 40.93 -13.00
CA SER A 172 24.17 41.27 -12.53
C SER A 172 25.20 41.37 -13.68
N VAL A 173 24.83 41.03 -14.91
CA VAL A 173 25.63 41.29 -16.11
C VAL A 173 25.36 42.71 -16.63
N ARG A 174 26.23 43.63 -16.20
CA ARG A 174 26.64 44.90 -16.84
C ARG A 174 25.52 45.71 -17.51
N THR A 175 25.11 46.80 -16.85
CA THR A 175 24.44 47.93 -17.50
C THR A 175 25.24 48.31 -18.76
N PRO A 176 24.64 48.29 -19.97
CA PRO A 176 25.33 48.80 -21.15
C PRO A 176 25.63 50.27 -20.86
N GLY A 177 26.92 50.63 -20.85
CA GLY A 177 27.37 51.98 -20.58
C GLY A 177 26.56 52.99 -21.40
N ARG A 178 26.16 54.11 -20.78
CA ARG A 178 25.47 55.21 -21.45
C ARG A 178 26.17 55.48 -22.79
N LYS A 179 25.49 55.23 -23.91
CA LYS A 179 25.93 55.70 -25.22
C LYS A 179 25.70 57.22 -25.24
N ILE A 180 26.70 57.96 -24.75
CA ILE A 180 26.79 59.40 -24.93
C ILE A 180 27.01 59.61 -26.43
N SER A 181 26.03 60.20 -27.11
CA SER A 181 26.18 60.54 -28.53
C SER A 181 27.22 61.66 -28.64
N GLU A 182 28.23 61.50 -29.49
CA GLU A 182 29.32 62.46 -29.69
C GLU A 182 28.91 63.78 -30.36
N LYS A 183 27.64 63.95 -30.74
CA LYS A 183 27.16 65.21 -31.31
C LYS A 183 26.52 66.07 -30.22
N ALA A 184 27.27 67.07 -29.77
CA ALA A 184 26.73 68.19 -29.02
C ALA A 184 25.61 68.85 -29.84
N GLY A 185 24.36 68.72 -29.39
CA GLY A 185 23.25 69.49 -29.95
C GLY A 185 23.53 70.97 -29.77
N LYS A 186 23.41 71.75 -30.85
CA LYS A 186 23.46 73.22 -30.79
C LYS A 186 22.29 73.70 -29.92
N PHE A 187 22.60 74.27 -28.77
CA PHE A 187 21.63 74.97 -27.93
C PHE A 187 21.40 76.36 -28.52
N ASN A 188 20.16 76.64 -28.96
CA ASN A 188 19.73 77.99 -29.26
C ASN A 188 19.19 78.61 -27.97
N PHE A 189 19.88 79.63 -27.46
CA PHE A 189 19.38 80.45 -26.37
C PHE A 189 18.46 81.54 -26.94
N LEU A 190 17.29 81.70 -26.33
CA LEU A 190 16.38 82.84 -26.46
C LEU A 190 16.73 83.86 -25.37
#